data_AF-A0A316IQ06-F1
#
_entry.id   AF-A0A316IQ06-F1
#
_cell.length_a   1.000
_cell.length_b   1.000
_cell.length_c   1.000
_cell.angle_alpha   90.00
_cell.angle_beta   90.00
_cell.angle_gamma   90.00
#
_symmetry.space_group_name_H-M   'P 1'
#
loop_
_entity.id
_entity.type
_entity.pdbx_description
1 polymer ?
#
loop_
_entity_poly.entity_id
_entity_poly.type
_entity_poly.pdbx_seq_one_letter_code
_entity_poly.pdbx_strand_id
1 'polypeptide(L)'
;MAGADGAGQPTARTPHFDVVLRGYNQRQVNERVTRLEFDLKNSNRSRDAAAAQVGELTKLLNATRAELDKTKMQLSNLANSPVSASNVTERVRVMMSLAEEEIADIRKDALDKAAATRGEAEKWAAEQREKHNRLLAETEARRKQLEVGHQQRTAELEQQFAARRSELEAEHEALRAKLTAEHEALVAEVRAEGERVAAEFEKKSADLDTHRVELDQKYKAYHDELDKEYDGLKATLTAEHKKVLADAKAEAERIAAESEATRVEALRKLDEALKAKQAEAEKAIAELEAESQALAEKITSEASAQATALVNAAEEKAETVVREASGKAESTLAEATQKAETVVREADEKATTLVRDAEAKTSALVREAEERSAAAVAEADQRAAAAAEKEAALRSAHDNLATQFHAAQAAVEAAMSVLKPLDSEGSNGADDSDDFDGADDSDDGEKTQQLPKPR
;
A
#
# COMPACT_ATOMS: atom_id res chain seq x y z
N MET A 1 -120.85 108.29 47.83
CA MET A 1 -121.52 108.85 46.65
C MET A 1 -122.63 107.90 46.20
N ALA A 2 -123.42 108.28 45.19
CA ALA A 2 -124.66 107.61 44.80
C ALA A 2 -124.56 106.09 44.61
N GLY A 3 -125.53 105.37 45.20
CA GLY A 3 -126.01 104.07 44.75
C GLY A 3 -127.52 104.18 44.68
N ALA A 4 -128.09 104.10 43.47
CA ALA A 4 -129.49 104.42 43.23
C ALA A 4 -130.21 103.24 42.59
N ASP A 5 -130.95 102.48 43.39
CA ASP A 5 -131.86 101.44 42.91
C ASP A 5 -133.30 101.95 42.96
N GLY A 6 -133.78 102.41 41.80
CA GLY A 6 -135.19 102.69 41.59
C GLY A 6 -135.97 101.38 41.56
N ALA A 7 -136.53 100.96 42.71
CA ALA A 7 -137.46 99.85 42.80
C ALA A 7 -138.68 100.15 41.90
N GLY A 8 -138.65 99.62 40.69
CA GLY A 8 -139.51 100.09 39.60
C GLY A 8 -140.99 99.93 39.92
N GLN A 9 -141.80 100.98 39.67
CA GLN A 9 -143.25 100.80 39.62
C GLN A 9 -143.57 99.67 38.62
N PRO A 10 -144.24 98.59 39.04
CA PRO A 10 -144.86 97.70 38.09
C PRO A 10 -145.97 98.50 37.40
N THR A 11 -145.76 98.86 36.14
CA THR A 11 -146.77 99.56 35.34
C THR A 11 -148.03 98.70 35.35
N ALA A 12 -149.10 99.25 35.92
CA ALA A 12 -150.29 98.49 36.22
C ALA A 12 -150.99 98.10 34.92
N ARG A 13 -150.64 96.92 34.38
CA ARG A 13 -151.45 96.24 33.36
C ARG A 13 -152.84 96.10 33.93
N THR A 14 -153.78 96.89 33.41
CA THR A 14 -155.18 96.87 33.84
C THR A 14 -155.68 95.44 33.80
N PRO A 15 -156.08 94.82 34.94
CA PRO A 15 -156.54 93.44 34.93
C PRO A 15 -157.86 93.37 34.17
N HIS A 16 -157.82 92.84 32.95
CA HIS A 16 -159.02 92.60 32.15
C HIS A 16 -159.66 91.31 32.65
N PHE A 17 -160.99 91.30 32.77
CA PHE A 17 -161.76 90.10 33.09
C PHE A 17 -162.15 89.39 31.80
N ASP A 18 -162.09 88.05 31.78
CA ASP A 18 -162.54 87.29 30.62
C ASP A 18 -164.03 87.53 30.37
N VAL A 19 -164.43 87.70 29.11
CA VAL A 19 -165.83 87.90 28.72
C VAL A 19 -166.42 86.55 28.34
N VAL A 20 -167.49 86.15 29.04
CA VAL A 20 -168.33 85.00 28.68
C VAL A 20 -169.52 85.46 27.84
N LEU A 21 -170.30 84.50 27.31
CA LEU A 21 -171.44 84.75 26.39
C LEU A 21 -172.45 85.81 26.89
N ARG A 22 -172.48 86.11 28.20
CA ARG A 22 -173.23 87.22 28.77
C ARG A 22 -172.45 87.95 29.89
N GLY A 23 -171.49 88.79 29.50
CA GLY A 23 -170.77 89.71 30.39
C GLY A 23 -169.43 89.17 30.91
N TYR A 24 -168.83 89.87 31.87
CA TYR A 24 -167.56 89.45 32.48
C TYR A 24 -167.70 88.20 33.34
N ASN A 25 -166.63 87.40 33.42
CA ASN A 25 -166.51 86.21 34.24
C ASN A 25 -166.66 86.57 35.72
N GLN A 26 -167.87 86.40 36.25
CA GLN A 26 -168.26 86.84 37.58
C GLN A 26 -167.40 86.23 38.70
N ARG A 27 -166.81 85.04 38.48
CA ARG A 27 -165.85 84.42 39.41
C ARG A 27 -164.56 85.25 39.52
N GLN A 28 -163.98 85.64 38.38
CA GLN A 28 -162.77 86.49 38.35
C GLN A 28 -163.03 87.89 38.89
N VAL A 29 -164.20 88.47 38.59
CA VAL A 29 -164.62 89.78 39.13
C VAL A 29 -164.71 89.71 40.64
N ASN A 30 -165.45 88.73 41.19
CA ASN A 30 -165.62 88.58 42.63
C ASN A 30 -164.28 88.29 43.33
N GLU A 31 -163.46 87.38 42.80
CA GLU A 31 -162.13 87.07 43.33
C GLU A 31 -161.23 88.32 43.37
N ARG A 32 -161.25 89.15 42.32
CA ARG A 32 -160.48 90.40 42.29
C ARG A 32 -161.05 91.47 43.21
N VAL A 33 -162.37 91.59 43.36
CA VAL A 33 -163.01 92.54 44.27
C VAL A 33 -162.73 92.15 45.73
N THR A 34 -162.93 90.88 46.11
CA THR A 34 -162.58 90.38 47.46
C THR A 34 -161.09 90.58 47.76
N ARG A 35 -160.21 90.37 46.78
CA ARG A 35 -158.78 90.68 46.93
C ARG A 35 -158.52 92.18 47.09
N LEU A 36 -159.14 93.05 46.29
CA LEU A 36 -159.00 94.51 46.43
C LEU A 36 -159.55 95.03 47.77
N GLU A 37 -160.66 94.47 48.26
CA GLU A 37 -161.17 94.76 49.60
C GLU A 37 -160.19 94.34 50.69
N PHE A 38 -159.57 93.16 50.56
CA PHE A 38 -158.55 92.69 51.49
C PHE A 38 -157.31 93.59 51.44
N ASP A 39 -156.79 93.87 50.25
CA ASP A 39 -155.65 94.78 50.00
C ASP A 39 -155.93 96.17 50.62
N LEU A 40 -157.14 96.71 50.44
CA LEU A 40 -157.57 98.02 50.97
C LEU A 40 -157.77 98.00 52.49
N LYS A 41 -158.40 96.95 53.05
CA LYS A 41 -158.56 96.77 54.51
C LYS A 41 -157.19 96.65 55.19
N ASN A 42 -156.25 95.93 54.58
CA ASN A 42 -154.88 95.80 55.08
C ASN A 42 -154.08 97.11 54.94
N SER A 43 -154.23 97.82 53.82
CA SER A 43 -153.63 99.14 53.60
C SER A 43 -154.12 100.18 54.61
N ASN A 44 -155.43 100.28 54.85
CA ASN A 44 -156.00 101.15 55.88
C ASN A 44 -155.51 100.77 57.29
N ARG A 45 -155.46 99.47 57.62
CA ARG A 45 -154.89 99.00 58.89
C ARG A 45 -153.41 99.38 59.06
N SER A 46 -152.63 99.33 57.99
CA SER A 46 -151.23 99.77 57.97
C SER A 46 -151.10 101.29 58.13
N ARG A 47 -151.94 102.07 57.44
CA ARG A 47 -152.03 103.54 57.57
C ARG A 47 -152.38 103.95 59.01
N ASP A 48 -153.36 103.30 59.61
CA ASP A 48 -153.86 103.65 60.94
C ASP A 48 -152.87 103.22 62.03
N ALA A 49 -152.15 102.11 61.83
CA ALA A 49 -151.00 101.73 62.66
C ALA A 49 -149.84 102.75 62.53
N ALA A 50 -149.53 103.21 61.32
CA ALA A 50 -148.51 104.25 61.11
C ALA A 50 -148.92 105.61 61.71
N ALA A 51 -150.20 105.98 61.62
CA ALA A 51 -150.74 107.18 62.27
C ALA A 51 -150.66 107.10 63.80
N ALA A 52 -150.95 105.93 64.38
CA ALA A 52 -150.75 105.68 65.82
C ALA A 52 -149.27 105.78 66.22
N GLN A 53 -148.36 105.20 65.42
CA GLN A 53 -146.91 105.33 65.64
C GLN A 53 -146.42 106.78 65.58
N VAL A 54 -146.89 107.59 64.62
CA VAL A 54 -146.61 109.04 64.56
C VAL A 54 -147.15 109.77 65.79
N GLY A 55 -148.31 109.37 66.29
CA GLY A 55 -148.88 109.87 67.54
C GLY A 55 -148.00 109.58 68.76
N GLU A 56 -147.56 108.34 68.95
CA GLU A 56 -146.66 107.96 70.05
C GLU A 56 -145.28 108.61 69.92
N LEU A 57 -144.70 108.66 68.72
CA LEU A 57 -143.44 109.36 68.47
C LEU A 57 -143.55 110.86 68.76
N THR A 58 -144.69 111.49 68.48
CA THR A 58 -144.93 112.90 68.81
C THR A 58 -145.06 113.12 70.32
N LYS A 59 -145.70 112.19 71.05
CA LYS A 59 -145.70 112.22 72.53
C LYS A 59 -144.29 112.08 73.10
N LEU A 60 -143.51 111.10 72.63
CA LEU A 60 -142.13 110.85 73.06
C LEU A 60 -141.22 112.04 72.75
N LEU A 61 -141.34 112.65 71.57
CA LEU A 61 -140.60 113.85 71.18
C LEU A 61 -140.94 115.05 72.10
N ASN A 62 -142.21 115.24 72.44
CA ASN A 62 -142.62 116.34 73.31
C ASN A 62 -142.26 116.09 74.78
N ALA A 63 -142.31 114.84 75.25
CA ALA A 63 -141.84 114.45 76.59
C ALA A 63 -140.33 114.66 76.73
N THR A 64 -139.52 114.11 75.80
CA THR A 64 -138.07 114.30 75.81
C THR A 64 -137.64 115.76 75.65
N ARG A 65 -138.39 116.58 74.89
CA ARG A 65 -138.19 118.04 74.87
C ARG A 65 -138.46 118.68 76.23
N ALA A 66 -139.57 118.34 76.89
CA ALA A 66 -139.88 118.87 78.23
C ALA A 66 -138.85 118.43 79.28
N GLU A 67 -138.33 117.20 79.19
CA GLU A 67 -137.24 116.70 80.05
C GLU A 67 -135.90 117.39 79.74
N LEU A 68 -135.58 117.62 78.46
CA LEU A 68 -134.41 118.39 78.04
C LEU A 68 -134.46 119.82 78.55
N ASP A 69 -135.60 120.50 78.45
CA ASP A 69 -135.74 121.88 78.92
C ASP A 69 -135.80 121.96 80.46
N LYS A 70 -136.41 120.98 81.13
CA LYS A 70 -136.33 120.81 82.59
C LYS A 70 -134.88 120.62 83.06
N THR A 71 -134.12 119.73 82.42
CA THR A 71 -132.71 119.47 82.78
C THR A 71 -131.80 120.66 82.46
N LYS A 72 -132.03 121.39 81.34
CA LYS A 72 -131.39 122.70 81.10
C LYS A 72 -131.71 123.73 82.18
N MET A 73 -132.96 123.82 82.65
CA MET A 73 -133.33 124.72 83.75
C MET A 73 -132.64 124.32 85.05
N GLN A 74 -132.59 123.02 85.38
CA GLN A 74 -131.85 122.52 86.54
C GLN A 74 -130.35 122.84 86.44
N LEU A 75 -129.72 122.61 85.28
CA LEU A 75 -128.32 122.93 85.03
C LEU A 75 -128.05 124.44 85.11
N SER A 76 -128.91 125.28 84.52
CA SER A 76 -128.81 126.74 84.59
C SER A 76 -128.94 127.24 86.03
N ASN A 77 -129.86 126.69 86.81
CA ASN A 77 -130.02 127.02 88.22
C ASN A 77 -128.79 126.59 89.05
N LEU A 78 -128.23 125.40 88.79
CA LEU A 78 -127.01 124.91 89.43
C LEU A 78 -125.75 125.68 89.04
N ALA A 79 -125.69 126.23 87.82
CA ALA A 79 -124.59 127.03 87.33
C ALA A 79 -124.64 128.48 87.86
N ASN A 80 -125.80 129.13 87.74
CA ASN A 80 -125.97 130.58 87.92
C ASN A 80 -126.45 131.01 89.32
N SER A 81 -126.92 130.09 90.17
CA SER A 81 -127.27 130.46 91.55
C SER A 81 -126.04 130.82 92.38
N PRO A 82 -126.11 131.83 93.27
CA PRO A 82 -125.08 132.03 94.28
C PRO A 82 -124.97 130.82 95.22
N VAL A 83 -123.82 130.73 95.90
CA VAL A 83 -123.38 129.55 96.65
C VAL A 83 -124.24 129.29 97.89
N SER A 84 -125.29 128.49 97.74
CA SER A 84 -126.06 127.93 98.86
C SER A 84 -125.54 126.53 99.22
N ALA A 85 -125.64 126.14 100.50
CA ALA A 85 -125.13 124.84 100.95
C ALA A 85 -125.71 123.65 100.16
N SER A 86 -127.00 123.68 99.83
CA SER A 86 -127.63 122.63 99.02
C SER A 86 -127.12 122.59 97.57
N ASN A 87 -126.83 123.74 96.97
CA ASN A 87 -126.30 123.82 95.61
C ASN A 87 -124.83 123.35 95.56
N VAL A 88 -124.07 123.56 96.63
CA VAL A 88 -122.70 123.01 96.77
C VAL A 88 -122.74 121.48 96.81
N THR A 89 -123.59 120.89 97.66
CA THR A 89 -123.68 119.42 97.77
C THR A 89 -123.99 118.75 96.43
N GLU A 90 -124.95 119.26 95.67
CA GLU A 90 -125.31 118.67 94.38
C GLU A 90 -124.27 118.96 93.29
N ARG A 91 -123.62 120.13 93.30
CA ARG A 91 -122.48 120.41 92.39
C ARG A 91 -121.29 119.49 92.69
N VAL A 92 -120.99 119.23 93.96
CA VAL A 92 -119.94 118.28 94.38
C VAL A 92 -120.32 116.86 93.99
N ARG A 93 -121.59 116.46 94.12
CA ARG A 93 -122.06 115.15 93.64
C ARG A 93 -121.84 114.97 92.13
N VAL A 94 -122.23 115.95 91.32
CA VAL A 94 -122.02 115.92 89.85
C VAL A 94 -120.53 115.91 89.50
N MET A 95 -119.70 116.65 90.25
CA MET A 95 -118.24 116.63 90.09
C MET A 95 -117.64 115.27 90.47
N MET A 96 -118.14 114.60 91.51
CA MET A 96 -117.70 113.25 91.87
C MET A 96 -118.14 112.21 90.84
N SER A 97 -119.38 112.25 90.33
CA SER A 97 -119.81 111.32 89.27
C SER A 97 -119.02 111.53 87.97
N LEU A 98 -118.69 112.77 87.61
CA LEU A 98 -117.83 113.08 86.46
C LEU A 98 -116.40 112.57 86.68
N ALA A 99 -115.85 112.69 87.90
CA ALA A 99 -114.55 112.13 88.24
C ALA A 99 -114.55 110.60 88.27
N GLU A 100 -115.65 109.96 88.69
CA GLU A 100 -115.83 108.50 88.61
C GLU A 100 -115.91 108.01 87.15
N GLU A 101 -116.57 108.77 86.27
CA GLU A 101 -116.61 108.54 84.82
C GLU A 101 -115.23 108.73 84.18
N GLU A 102 -114.51 109.82 84.50
CA GLU A 102 -113.14 110.07 84.04
C GLU A 102 -112.15 109.00 84.54
N ILE A 103 -112.28 108.53 85.79
CA ILE A 103 -111.49 107.41 86.33
C ILE A 103 -111.86 106.09 85.63
N ALA A 104 -113.12 105.87 85.27
CA ALA A 104 -113.55 104.70 84.52
C ALA A 104 -112.97 104.70 83.10
N ASP A 105 -113.00 105.84 82.40
CA ASP A 105 -112.38 105.99 81.08
C ASP A 105 -110.86 105.87 81.16
N ILE A 106 -110.16 106.52 82.10
CA ILE A 106 -108.70 106.33 82.30
C ILE A 106 -108.35 104.86 82.57
N ARG A 107 -109.15 104.15 83.38
CA ARG A 107 -108.97 102.72 83.64
C ARG A 107 -109.20 101.89 82.38
N LYS A 108 -110.23 102.19 81.60
CA LYS A 108 -110.53 101.53 80.33
C LYS A 108 -109.40 101.76 79.31
N ASP A 109 -108.96 103.00 79.13
CA ASP A 109 -107.82 103.37 78.28
C ASP A 109 -106.54 102.62 78.68
N ALA A 110 -106.28 102.45 79.98
CA ALA A 110 -105.15 101.68 80.48
C ALA A 110 -105.29 100.17 80.22
N LEU A 111 -106.50 99.61 80.33
CA LEU A 111 -106.79 98.21 80.01
C LEU A 111 -106.70 97.94 78.51
N ASP A 112 -107.25 98.82 77.67
CA ASP A 112 -107.23 98.72 76.21
C ASP A 112 -105.81 98.86 75.67
N LYS A 113 -104.99 99.77 76.22
CA LYS A 113 -103.55 99.86 75.91
C LYS A 113 -102.79 98.61 76.36
N ALA A 114 -103.04 98.10 77.56
CA ALA A 114 -102.42 96.86 78.04
C ALA A 114 -102.84 95.63 77.21
N ALA A 115 -104.07 95.58 76.72
CA ALA A 115 -104.57 94.55 75.82
C ALA A 115 -103.93 94.67 74.42
N ALA A 116 -103.78 95.90 73.89
CA ALA A 116 -103.09 96.15 72.63
C ALA A 116 -101.61 95.69 72.69
N THR A 117 -100.86 96.12 73.69
CA THR A 117 -99.44 95.71 73.86
C THR A 117 -99.29 94.20 74.06
N ARG A 118 -100.22 93.54 74.78
CA ARG A 118 -100.24 92.07 74.87
C ARG A 118 -100.53 91.42 73.52
N GLY A 119 -101.54 91.89 72.80
CA GLY A 119 -101.88 91.37 71.47
C GLY A 119 -100.78 91.57 70.43
N GLU A 120 -100.01 92.66 70.51
CA GLU A 120 -98.80 92.89 69.71
C GLU A 120 -97.67 91.94 70.09
N ALA A 121 -97.38 91.76 71.39
CA ALA A 121 -96.38 90.81 71.87
C ALA A 121 -96.74 89.35 71.53
N GLU A 122 -98.02 88.98 71.59
CA GLU A 122 -98.53 87.66 71.23
C GLU A 122 -98.44 87.42 69.71
N LYS A 123 -98.82 88.39 68.88
CA LYS A 123 -98.61 88.34 67.41
C LYS A 123 -97.13 88.18 67.07
N TRP A 124 -96.26 89.00 67.65
CA TRP A 124 -94.82 88.93 67.42
C TRP A 124 -94.27 87.56 67.86
N ALA A 125 -94.65 87.06 69.03
CA ALA A 125 -94.24 85.74 69.50
C ALA A 125 -94.78 84.59 68.64
N ALA A 126 -95.99 84.72 68.06
CA ALA A 126 -96.52 83.77 67.08
C ALA A 126 -95.71 83.82 65.77
N GLU A 127 -95.44 85.01 65.23
CA GLU A 127 -94.59 85.20 64.06
C GLU A 127 -93.18 84.64 64.24
N GLN A 128 -92.53 84.86 65.39
CA GLN A 128 -91.18 84.32 65.63
C GLN A 128 -91.19 82.79 65.72
N ARG A 129 -92.20 82.19 66.37
CA ARG A 129 -92.38 80.73 66.38
C ARG A 129 -92.61 80.20 64.97
N GLU A 130 -93.41 80.87 64.15
CA GLU A 130 -93.65 80.44 62.77
C GLU A 130 -92.38 80.56 61.91
N LYS A 131 -91.66 81.68 61.98
CA LYS A 131 -90.37 81.89 61.29
C LYS A 131 -89.34 80.84 61.71
N HIS A 132 -89.26 80.52 63.00
CA HIS A 132 -88.38 79.47 63.51
C HIS A 132 -88.79 78.07 63.01
N ASN A 133 -90.07 77.72 63.07
CA ASN A 133 -90.57 76.43 62.58
C ASN A 133 -90.38 76.26 61.07
N ARG A 134 -90.57 77.33 60.28
CA ARG A 134 -90.26 77.35 58.83
C ARG A 134 -88.77 77.11 58.58
N LEU A 135 -87.87 77.76 59.33
CA LEU A 135 -86.43 77.58 59.21
C LEU A 135 -85.97 76.16 59.62
N LEU A 136 -86.56 75.59 60.68
CA LEU A 136 -86.33 74.19 61.04
C LEU A 136 -86.79 73.23 59.93
N ALA A 137 -87.99 73.43 59.37
CA ALA A 137 -88.48 72.61 58.27
C ALA A 137 -87.62 72.73 57.00
N GLU A 138 -87.13 73.93 56.67
CA GLU A 138 -86.22 74.15 55.53
C GLU A 138 -84.85 73.47 55.75
N THR A 139 -84.25 73.63 56.94
CA THR A 139 -82.97 72.99 57.27
C THR A 139 -83.09 71.45 57.32
N GLU A 140 -84.19 70.92 57.82
CA GLU A 140 -84.49 69.47 57.74
C GLU A 140 -84.68 68.99 56.30
N ALA A 141 -85.45 69.72 55.47
CA ALA A 141 -85.65 69.35 54.07
C ALA A 141 -84.33 69.36 53.30
N ARG A 142 -83.50 70.40 53.51
CA ARG A 142 -82.16 70.51 52.93
C ARG A 142 -81.21 69.42 53.42
N ARG A 143 -81.26 69.04 54.70
CA ARG A 143 -80.50 67.89 55.24
C ARG A 143 -80.92 66.59 54.53
N LYS A 144 -82.23 66.31 54.47
CA LYS A 144 -82.78 65.11 53.81
C LYS A 144 -82.42 65.05 52.32
N GLN A 145 -82.49 66.18 51.61
CA GLN A 145 -82.06 66.29 50.21
C GLN A 145 -80.56 66.00 50.02
N LEU A 146 -79.70 66.54 50.91
CA LEU A 146 -78.27 66.27 50.87
C LEU A 146 -77.97 64.80 51.20
N GLU A 147 -78.63 64.22 52.21
CA GLU A 147 -78.47 62.80 52.59
C GLU A 147 -78.85 61.86 51.45
N VAL A 148 -80.01 62.06 50.82
CA VAL A 148 -80.44 61.29 49.63
C VAL A 148 -79.47 61.50 48.46
N GLY A 149 -79.08 62.75 48.18
CA GLY A 149 -78.14 63.07 47.10
C GLY A 149 -76.71 62.56 47.37
N HIS A 150 -76.33 62.29 48.62
CA HIS A 150 -75.10 61.59 48.96
C HIS A 150 -75.25 60.07 48.77
N GLN A 151 -76.34 59.48 49.26
CA GLN A 151 -76.64 58.05 49.09
C GLN A 151 -76.74 57.63 47.61
N GLN A 152 -77.37 58.47 46.78
CA GLN A 152 -77.44 58.27 45.33
C GLN A 152 -76.04 58.26 44.70
N ARG A 153 -75.24 59.30 44.93
CA ARG A 153 -73.87 59.38 44.39
C ARG A 153 -72.96 58.26 44.89
N THR A 154 -73.10 57.79 46.13
CA THR A 154 -72.32 56.64 46.61
C THR A 154 -72.76 55.34 45.94
N ALA A 155 -74.07 55.10 45.79
CA ALA A 155 -74.58 53.91 45.10
C ALA A 155 -74.23 53.91 43.60
N GLU A 156 -74.30 55.07 42.94
CA GLU A 156 -73.86 55.26 41.55
C GLU A 156 -72.37 54.95 41.37
N LEU A 157 -71.51 55.46 42.27
CA LEU A 157 -70.08 55.19 42.25
C LEU A 157 -69.77 53.72 42.56
N GLU A 158 -70.43 53.12 43.55
CA GLU A 158 -70.30 51.69 43.87
C GLU A 158 -70.70 50.81 42.68
N GLN A 159 -71.78 51.15 41.98
CA GLN A 159 -72.19 50.46 40.74
C GLN A 159 -71.16 50.65 39.62
N GLN A 160 -70.62 51.86 39.42
CA GLN A 160 -69.58 52.12 38.41
C GLN A 160 -68.28 51.36 38.72
N PHE A 161 -67.84 51.32 39.99
CA PHE A 161 -66.66 50.55 40.40
C PHE A 161 -66.89 49.03 40.31
N ALA A 162 -68.07 48.52 40.66
CA ALA A 162 -68.42 47.12 40.51
C ALA A 162 -68.50 46.70 39.03
N ALA A 163 -69.12 47.52 38.18
CA ALA A 163 -69.17 47.31 36.74
C ALA A 163 -67.76 47.31 36.13
N ARG A 164 -66.95 48.36 36.38
CA ARG A 164 -65.60 48.43 35.80
C ARG A 164 -64.65 47.36 36.34
N ARG A 165 -64.85 46.87 37.58
CA ARG A 165 -64.17 45.65 38.07
C ARG A 165 -64.59 44.41 37.29
N SER A 166 -65.89 44.18 37.10
CA SER A 166 -66.39 43.02 36.34
C SER A 166 -65.92 43.04 34.88
N GLU A 167 -65.90 44.22 34.25
CA GLU A 167 -65.30 44.43 32.92
C GLU A 167 -63.82 44.07 32.91
N LEU A 168 -63.01 44.63 33.84
CA LEU A 168 -61.56 44.41 33.88
C LEU A 168 -61.20 42.96 34.23
N GLU A 169 -61.98 42.31 35.10
CA GLU A 169 -61.82 40.89 35.43
C GLU A 169 -62.16 40.01 34.21
N ALA A 170 -63.20 40.35 33.44
CA ALA A 170 -63.52 39.68 32.17
C ALA A 170 -62.47 39.95 31.07
N GLU A 171 -61.96 41.18 30.94
CA GLU A 171 -60.85 41.54 30.06
C GLU A 171 -59.60 40.71 30.38
N HIS A 172 -59.26 40.57 31.66
CA HIS A 172 -58.10 39.77 32.11
C HIS A 172 -58.28 38.27 31.86
N GLU A 173 -59.44 37.67 32.15
CA GLU A 173 -59.65 36.25 31.88
C GLU A 173 -59.76 35.96 30.37
N ALA A 174 -60.32 36.87 29.56
CA ALA A 174 -60.28 36.75 28.11
C ALA A 174 -58.85 36.82 27.55
N LEU A 175 -58.01 37.72 28.07
CA LEU A 175 -56.58 37.79 27.71
C LEU A 175 -55.80 36.56 28.14
N ARG A 176 -56.09 36.00 29.33
CA ARG A 176 -55.51 34.72 29.80
C ARG A 176 -55.90 33.56 28.90
N ALA A 177 -57.19 33.36 28.66
CA ALA A 177 -57.71 32.29 27.81
C ALA A 177 -57.15 32.36 26.38
N LYS A 178 -57.01 33.58 25.83
CA LYS A 178 -56.36 33.80 24.55
C LYS A 178 -54.88 33.40 24.59
N LEU A 179 -54.12 33.89 25.58
CA LEU A 179 -52.68 33.61 25.68
C LEU A 179 -52.38 32.12 25.92
N THR A 180 -53.22 31.42 26.70
CA THR A 180 -53.09 29.96 26.86
C THR A 180 -53.40 29.22 25.57
N ALA A 181 -54.44 29.60 24.83
CA ALA A 181 -54.76 28.98 23.54
C ALA A 181 -53.67 29.25 22.47
N GLU A 182 -53.11 30.46 22.42
CA GLU A 182 -51.97 30.79 21.54
C GLU A 182 -50.71 30.01 21.92
N HIS A 183 -50.46 29.80 23.22
CA HIS A 183 -49.34 28.97 23.70
C HIS A 183 -49.53 27.48 23.38
N GLU A 184 -50.72 26.91 23.63
CA GLU A 184 -51.04 25.52 23.32
C GLU A 184 -50.96 25.25 21.81
N ALA A 185 -51.44 26.17 20.98
CA ALA A 185 -51.33 26.08 19.53
C ALA A 185 -49.86 26.08 19.07
N LEU A 186 -49.03 27.00 19.59
CA LEU A 186 -47.61 27.07 19.25
C LEU A 186 -46.83 25.83 19.72
N VAL A 187 -47.15 25.31 20.91
CA VAL A 187 -46.55 24.06 21.41
C VAL A 187 -46.95 22.86 20.55
N ALA A 188 -48.20 22.80 20.08
CA ALA A 188 -48.66 21.77 19.15
C ALA A 188 -48.00 21.88 17.76
N GLU A 189 -47.82 23.10 17.23
CA GLU A 189 -47.14 23.37 15.96
C GLU A 189 -45.65 22.97 16.02
N VAL A 190 -44.91 23.45 17.02
CA VAL A 190 -43.50 23.10 17.23
C VAL A 190 -43.31 21.60 17.47
N ARG A 191 -44.27 20.94 18.15
CA ARG A 191 -44.26 19.48 18.30
C ARG A 191 -44.47 18.77 16.96
N ALA A 192 -45.46 19.17 16.17
CA ALA A 192 -45.74 18.57 14.87
C ALA A 192 -44.60 18.77 13.87
N GLU A 193 -43.92 19.92 13.91
CA GLU A 193 -42.69 20.14 13.14
C GLU A 193 -41.54 19.25 13.64
N GLY A 194 -41.35 19.11 14.96
CA GLY A 194 -40.35 18.19 15.52
C GLY A 194 -40.59 16.73 15.09
N GLU A 195 -41.84 16.27 15.12
CA GLU A 195 -42.23 14.94 14.66
C GLU A 195 -42.05 14.76 13.14
N ARG A 196 -42.33 15.80 12.33
CA ARG A 196 -42.02 15.83 10.88
C ARG A 196 -40.52 15.72 10.61
N VAL A 197 -39.70 16.53 11.29
CA VAL A 197 -38.25 16.57 11.10
C VAL A 197 -37.59 15.26 11.55
N ALA A 198 -38.09 14.64 12.61
CA ALA A 198 -37.67 13.30 13.03
C ALA A 198 -37.98 12.26 11.95
N ALA A 199 -39.21 12.19 11.44
CA ALA A 199 -39.59 11.25 10.39
C ALA A 199 -38.81 11.47 9.08
N GLU A 200 -38.52 12.72 8.71
CA GLU A 200 -37.66 13.04 7.57
C GLU A 200 -36.20 12.62 7.78
N PHE A 201 -35.69 12.69 9.02
CA PHE A 201 -34.34 12.24 9.36
C PHE A 201 -34.24 10.71 9.36
N GLU A 202 -35.19 10.01 9.99
CA GLU A 202 -35.28 8.55 10.00
C GLU A 202 -35.35 8.00 8.57
N LYS A 203 -36.19 8.60 7.71
CA LYS A 203 -36.25 8.24 6.30
C LYS A 203 -34.90 8.44 5.60
N LYS A 204 -34.26 9.61 5.76
CA LYS A 204 -32.94 9.88 5.15
C LYS A 204 -31.86 8.92 5.65
N SER A 205 -31.93 8.46 6.90
CA SER A 205 -31.04 7.41 7.40
C SER A 205 -31.30 6.07 6.71
N ALA A 206 -32.55 5.63 6.59
CA ALA A 206 -32.91 4.39 5.90
C ALA A 206 -32.55 4.42 4.40
N ASP A 207 -32.76 5.57 3.72
CA ASP A 207 -32.35 5.78 2.33
C ASP A 207 -30.81 5.73 2.18
N LEU A 208 -30.05 6.20 3.18
CA LEU A 208 -28.58 6.07 3.20
C LEU A 208 -28.09 4.66 3.52
N ASP A 209 -28.71 3.96 4.48
CA ASP A 209 -28.33 2.59 4.85
C ASP A 209 -28.65 1.59 3.72
N THR A 210 -29.76 1.78 3.00
CA THR A 210 -30.05 0.99 1.78
C THR A 210 -29.05 1.27 0.67
N HIS A 211 -28.73 2.53 0.36
CA HIS A 211 -27.67 2.87 -0.60
C HIS A 211 -26.29 2.33 -0.18
N ARG A 212 -25.96 2.31 1.11
CA ARG A 212 -24.73 1.70 1.62
C ARG A 212 -24.72 0.20 1.34
N VAL A 213 -25.78 -0.52 1.69
CA VAL A 213 -25.88 -1.97 1.43
C VAL A 213 -25.81 -2.28 -0.07
N GLU A 214 -26.44 -1.46 -0.92
CA GLU A 214 -26.27 -1.57 -2.38
C GLU A 214 -24.82 -1.36 -2.83
N LEU A 215 -24.10 -0.37 -2.27
CA LEU A 215 -22.71 -0.09 -2.61
C LEU A 215 -21.77 -1.21 -2.12
N ASP A 216 -21.96 -1.71 -0.91
CA ASP A 216 -21.21 -2.84 -0.36
C ASP A 216 -21.43 -4.12 -1.22
N GLN A 217 -22.67 -4.35 -1.69
CA GLN A 217 -22.98 -5.44 -2.64
C GLN A 217 -22.32 -5.23 -4.02
N LYS A 218 -22.41 -4.04 -4.60
CA LYS A 218 -21.79 -3.71 -5.90
C LYS A 218 -20.26 -3.81 -5.85
N TYR A 219 -19.65 -3.32 -4.76
CA TYR A 219 -18.21 -3.40 -4.53
C TYR A 219 -17.74 -4.86 -4.39
N LYS A 220 -18.48 -5.68 -3.62
CA LYS A 220 -18.19 -7.11 -3.52
C LYS A 220 -18.34 -7.80 -4.87
N ALA A 221 -19.44 -7.57 -5.60
CA ALA A 221 -19.67 -8.20 -6.90
C ALA A 221 -18.54 -7.86 -7.90
N TYR A 222 -18.07 -6.61 -7.90
CA TYR A 222 -16.93 -6.18 -8.72
C TYR A 222 -15.62 -6.86 -8.31
N HIS A 223 -15.35 -7.05 -7.02
CA HIS A 223 -14.19 -7.83 -6.55
C HIS A 223 -14.31 -9.31 -6.93
N ASP A 224 -15.45 -9.94 -6.64
CA ASP A 224 -15.74 -11.33 -6.98
C ASP A 224 -15.62 -11.55 -8.52
N GLU A 225 -15.87 -10.55 -9.36
CA GLU A 225 -15.72 -10.60 -10.82
C GLU A 225 -14.27 -10.37 -11.27
N LEU A 226 -13.58 -9.35 -10.73
CA LEU A 226 -12.17 -9.07 -11.00
C LEU A 226 -11.25 -10.22 -10.59
N ASP A 227 -11.54 -10.91 -9.48
CA ASP A 227 -10.82 -12.11 -9.05
C ASP A 227 -11.00 -13.26 -10.06
N LYS A 228 -12.19 -13.42 -10.66
CA LYS A 228 -12.42 -14.41 -11.74
C LYS A 228 -11.69 -14.03 -13.03
N GLU A 229 -11.66 -12.76 -13.41
CA GLU A 229 -10.88 -12.30 -14.56
C GLU A 229 -9.38 -12.52 -14.33
N TYR A 230 -8.88 -12.22 -13.13
CA TYR A 230 -7.48 -12.40 -12.76
C TYR A 230 -7.07 -13.88 -12.75
N ASP A 231 -7.80 -14.76 -12.06
CA ASP A 231 -7.49 -16.20 -12.06
C ASP A 231 -7.73 -16.84 -13.44
N GLY A 232 -8.68 -16.33 -14.23
CA GLY A 232 -8.89 -16.72 -15.62
C GLY A 232 -7.68 -16.38 -16.51
N LEU A 233 -7.21 -15.13 -16.47
CA LEU A 233 -6.04 -14.66 -17.21
C LEU A 233 -4.74 -15.36 -16.76
N LYS A 234 -4.62 -15.61 -15.46
CA LYS A 234 -3.51 -16.38 -14.87
C LYS A 234 -3.55 -17.85 -15.30
N ALA A 235 -4.74 -18.45 -15.44
CA ALA A 235 -4.91 -19.80 -15.95
C ALA A 235 -4.58 -19.90 -17.45
N THR A 236 -5.05 -18.95 -18.28
CA THR A 236 -4.70 -18.93 -19.72
C THR A 236 -3.20 -18.69 -19.92
N LEU A 237 -2.61 -17.69 -19.26
CA LEU A 237 -1.16 -17.42 -19.32
C LEU A 237 -0.34 -18.64 -18.85
N THR A 238 -0.79 -19.34 -17.81
CA THR A 238 -0.13 -20.58 -17.34
C THR A 238 -0.26 -21.72 -18.37
N ALA A 239 -1.40 -21.83 -19.06
CA ALA A 239 -1.60 -22.83 -20.11
C ALA A 239 -0.78 -22.52 -21.37
N GLU A 240 -0.74 -21.25 -21.80
CA GLU A 240 0.09 -20.78 -22.91
C GLU A 240 1.58 -20.96 -22.62
N HIS A 241 2.06 -20.58 -21.43
CA HIS A 241 3.45 -20.79 -21.04
C HIS A 241 3.82 -22.29 -20.98
N LYS A 242 2.93 -23.14 -20.44
CA LYS A 242 3.11 -24.61 -20.49
C LYS A 242 3.15 -25.13 -21.93
N LYS A 243 2.31 -24.61 -22.82
CA LYS A 243 2.30 -24.99 -24.23
C LYS A 243 3.60 -24.56 -24.91
N VAL A 244 4.02 -23.31 -24.76
CA VAL A 244 5.28 -22.80 -25.34
C VAL A 244 6.49 -23.59 -24.84
N LEU A 245 6.54 -23.97 -23.56
CA LEU A 245 7.59 -24.86 -23.05
C LEU A 245 7.52 -26.29 -23.60
N ALA A 246 6.32 -26.84 -23.83
CA ALA A 246 6.15 -28.16 -24.44
C ALA A 246 6.53 -28.15 -25.93
N ASP A 247 6.06 -27.15 -26.69
CA ASP A 247 6.38 -26.93 -28.10
C ASP A 247 7.90 -26.72 -28.28
N ALA A 248 8.53 -25.89 -27.43
CA ALA A 248 9.98 -25.65 -27.45
C ALA A 248 10.79 -26.90 -27.04
N LYS A 249 10.29 -27.72 -26.10
CA LYS A 249 10.93 -29.00 -25.74
C LYS A 249 10.82 -30.02 -26.87
N ALA A 250 9.67 -30.11 -27.53
CA ALA A 250 9.48 -30.98 -28.69
C ALA A 250 10.37 -30.55 -29.87
N GLU A 251 10.51 -29.25 -30.11
CA GLU A 251 11.43 -28.73 -31.14
C GLU A 251 12.90 -28.97 -30.78
N ALA A 252 13.30 -28.81 -29.51
CA ALA A 252 14.64 -29.17 -29.05
C ALA A 252 14.93 -30.68 -29.19
N GLU A 253 13.95 -31.55 -28.90
CA GLU A 253 14.04 -32.99 -29.13
C GLU A 253 14.11 -33.34 -30.62
N ARG A 254 13.37 -32.61 -31.47
CA ARG A 254 13.42 -32.74 -32.94
C ARG A 254 14.81 -32.38 -33.48
N ILE A 255 15.38 -31.24 -33.06
CA ILE A 255 16.72 -30.78 -33.44
C ILE A 255 17.79 -31.74 -32.91
N ALA A 256 17.64 -32.27 -31.68
CA ALA A 256 18.54 -33.28 -31.14
C ALA A 256 18.50 -34.59 -31.95
N ALA A 257 17.32 -35.06 -32.34
CA ALA A 257 17.17 -36.25 -33.19
C ALA A 257 17.71 -36.04 -34.62
N GLU A 258 17.49 -34.86 -35.21
CA GLU A 258 17.98 -34.51 -36.55
C GLU A 258 19.52 -34.37 -36.60
N SER A 259 20.11 -33.75 -35.57
CA SER A 259 21.58 -33.65 -35.42
C SER A 259 22.23 -34.98 -35.05
N GLU A 260 21.59 -35.82 -34.25
CA GLU A 260 22.06 -37.19 -33.97
C GLU A 260 21.98 -38.07 -35.23
N ALA A 261 20.89 -37.98 -36.01
CA ALA A 261 20.77 -38.72 -37.27
C ALA A 261 21.85 -38.32 -38.28
N THR A 262 22.12 -37.02 -38.45
CA THR A 262 23.22 -36.55 -39.32
C THR A 262 24.61 -36.90 -38.77
N ARG A 263 24.81 -36.92 -37.43
CA ARG A 263 26.04 -37.43 -36.81
C ARG A 263 26.27 -38.92 -37.10
N VAL A 264 25.22 -39.74 -36.97
CA VAL A 264 25.27 -41.18 -37.28
C VAL A 264 25.52 -41.41 -38.77
N GLU A 265 24.88 -40.66 -39.66
CA GLU A 265 25.14 -40.76 -41.11
C GLU A 265 26.57 -40.33 -41.48
N ALA A 266 27.10 -39.27 -40.84
CA ALA A 266 28.47 -38.82 -41.02
C ALA A 266 29.49 -39.86 -40.53
N LEU A 267 29.26 -40.49 -39.38
CA LEU A 267 30.10 -41.61 -38.91
C LEU A 267 30.01 -42.82 -39.84
N ARG A 268 28.82 -43.16 -40.35
CA ARG A 268 28.64 -44.25 -41.32
C ARG A 268 29.47 -44.02 -42.60
N LYS A 269 29.47 -42.78 -43.11
CA LYS A 269 30.30 -42.36 -44.26
C LYS A 269 31.80 -42.36 -43.94
N LEU A 270 32.19 -42.02 -42.70
CA LEU A 270 33.57 -42.08 -42.25
C LEU A 270 34.07 -43.54 -42.16
N ASP A 271 33.28 -44.46 -41.62
CA ASP A 271 33.60 -45.89 -41.56
C ASP A 271 33.71 -46.50 -42.96
N GLU A 272 32.84 -46.11 -43.90
CA GLU A 272 32.95 -46.52 -45.31
C GLU A 272 34.24 -45.98 -45.96
N ALA A 273 34.59 -44.72 -45.71
CA ALA A 273 35.83 -44.12 -46.22
C ALA A 273 37.09 -44.73 -45.59
N LEU A 274 37.06 -45.06 -44.30
CA LEU A 274 38.16 -45.74 -43.61
C LEU A 274 38.35 -47.17 -44.14
N LYS A 275 37.27 -47.93 -44.36
CA LYS A 275 37.35 -49.26 -44.99
C LYS A 275 37.87 -49.18 -46.41
N ALA A 276 37.46 -48.19 -47.20
CA ALA A 276 38.01 -47.95 -48.53
C ALA A 276 39.52 -47.65 -48.49
N LYS A 277 39.98 -46.82 -47.53
CA LYS A 277 41.41 -46.52 -47.36
C LYS A 277 42.21 -47.71 -46.80
N GLN A 278 41.61 -48.57 -45.99
CA GLN A 278 42.21 -49.84 -45.57
C GLN A 278 42.39 -50.79 -46.77
N ALA A 279 41.37 -50.96 -47.61
CA ALA A 279 41.47 -51.79 -48.81
C ALA A 279 42.47 -51.23 -49.85
N GLU A 280 42.57 -49.90 -50.00
CA GLU A 280 43.64 -49.28 -50.79
C GLU A 280 45.04 -49.55 -50.21
N ALA A 281 45.20 -49.49 -48.88
CA ALA A 281 46.47 -49.76 -48.21
C ALA A 281 46.87 -51.24 -48.29
N GLU A 282 45.93 -52.17 -48.10
CA GLU A 282 46.14 -53.62 -48.30
C GLU A 282 46.54 -53.93 -49.74
N LYS A 283 45.90 -53.28 -50.73
CA LYS A 283 46.28 -53.39 -52.14
C LYS A 283 47.69 -52.85 -52.40
N ALA A 284 48.04 -51.70 -51.84
CA ALA A 284 49.37 -51.11 -51.98
C ALA A 284 50.46 -51.96 -51.31
N ILE A 285 50.16 -52.62 -50.19
CA ILE A 285 51.06 -53.60 -49.55
C ILE A 285 51.25 -54.82 -50.46
N ALA A 286 50.17 -55.38 -51.03
CA ALA A 286 50.25 -56.51 -51.94
C ALA A 286 51.03 -56.19 -53.24
N GLU A 287 50.89 -54.96 -53.76
CA GLU A 287 51.68 -54.48 -54.90
C GLU A 287 53.17 -54.33 -54.53
N LEU A 288 53.49 -53.78 -53.35
CA LEU A 288 54.86 -53.67 -52.85
C LEU A 288 55.50 -55.05 -52.56
N GLU A 289 54.73 -56.01 -52.03
CA GLU A 289 55.18 -57.38 -51.83
C GLU A 289 55.50 -58.06 -53.17
N ALA A 290 54.64 -57.90 -54.19
CA ALA A 290 54.88 -58.41 -55.53
C ALA A 290 56.12 -57.77 -56.20
N GLU A 291 56.32 -56.45 -56.07
CA GLU A 291 57.55 -55.78 -56.52
C GLU A 291 58.80 -56.30 -55.80
N SER A 292 58.71 -56.55 -54.49
CA SER A 292 59.82 -57.10 -53.71
C SER A 292 60.19 -58.53 -54.12
N GLN A 293 59.19 -59.37 -54.45
CA GLN A 293 59.39 -60.73 -54.95
C GLN A 293 60.00 -60.71 -56.36
N ALA A 294 59.50 -59.85 -57.26
CA ALA A 294 60.07 -59.68 -58.59
C ALA A 294 61.54 -59.20 -58.56
N LEU A 295 61.89 -58.32 -57.61
CA LEU A 295 63.28 -57.92 -57.37
C LEU A 295 64.15 -59.08 -56.85
N ALA A 296 63.62 -59.91 -55.94
CA ALA A 296 64.33 -61.08 -55.43
C ALA A 296 64.56 -62.15 -56.50
N GLU A 297 63.55 -62.45 -57.34
CA GLU A 297 63.70 -63.34 -58.50
C GLU A 297 64.72 -62.79 -59.50
N LYS A 298 64.67 -61.49 -59.81
CA LYS A 298 65.63 -60.83 -60.69
C LYS A 298 67.07 -61.01 -60.20
N ILE A 299 67.36 -60.66 -58.94
CA ILE A 299 68.69 -60.79 -58.34
C ILE A 299 69.16 -62.25 -58.37
N THR A 300 68.25 -63.19 -58.10
CA THR A 300 68.56 -64.63 -58.14
C THR A 300 68.90 -65.11 -59.57
N SER A 301 68.20 -64.58 -60.59
CA SER A 301 68.50 -64.88 -62.00
C SER A 301 69.83 -64.29 -62.46
N GLU A 302 70.16 -63.07 -62.04
CA GLU A 302 71.41 -62.39 -62.38
C GLU A 302 72.62 -63.09 -61.71
N ALA A 303 72.49 -63.54 -60.46
CA ALA A 303 73.49 -64.36 -59.79
C ALA A 303 73.70 -65.73 -60.47
N SER A 304 72.63 -66.37 -60.92
CA SER A 304 72.69 -67.65 -61.66
C SER A 304 73.43 -67.48 -63.00
N ALA A 305 73.11 -66.42 -63.76
CA ALA A 305 73.79 -66.11 -65.01
C ALA A 305 75.29 -65.82 -64.82
N GLN A 306 75.66 -65.10 -63.76
CA GLN A 306 77.08 -64.85 -63.42
C GLN A 306 77.82 -66.14 -63.04
N ALA A 307 77.19 -67.05 -62.28
CA ALA A 307 77.77 -68.34 -61.96
C ALA A 307 78.01 -69.21 -63.21
N THR A 308 77.05 -69.25 -64.15
CA THR A 308 77.21 -69.98 -65.42
C THR A 308 78.34 -69.41 -66.28
N ALA A 309 78.47 -68.07 -66.37
CA ALA A 309 79.56 -67.44 -67.10
C ALA A 309 80.94 -67.75 -66.50
N LEU A 310 81.04 -67.87 -65.17
CA LEU A 310 82.28 -68.20 -64.47
C LEU A 310 82.75 -69.64 -64.72
N VAL A 311 81.82 -70.60 -64.89
CA VAL A 311 82.14 -71.99 -65.24
C VAL A 311 82.66 -72.08 -66.67
N ASN A 312 81.95 -71.50 -67.65
CA ASN A 312 82.35 -71.55 -69.06
C ASN A 312 83.76 -70.94 -69.27
N ALA A 313 84.07 -69.83 -68.58
CA ALA A 313 85.38 -69.17 -68.64
C ALA A 313 86.52 -69.96 -67.94
N ALA A 314 86.21 -71.01 -67.17
CA ALA A 314 87.17 -71.95 -66.62
C ALA A 314 87.44 -73.13 -67.58
N GLU A 315 86.40 -73.63 -68.26
CA GLU A 315 86.53 -74.72 -69.23
C GLU A 315 87.33 -74.29 -70.49
N GLU A 316 87.09 -73.09 -71.01
CA GLU A 316 87.84 -72.52 -72.15
C GLU A 316 89.36 -72.38 -71.85
N LYS A 317 89.71 -72.13 -70.59
CA LYS A 317 91.10 -72.10 -70.10
C LYS A 317 91.69 -73.49 -69.89
N ALA A 318 90.87 -74.51 -69.62
CA ALA A 318 91.33 -75.88 -69.52
C ALA A 318 91.69 -76.44 -70.91
N GLU A 319 90.87 -76.21 -71.94
CA GLU A 319 91.15 -76.65 -73.32
C GLU A 319 92.46 -76.07 -73.89
N THR A 320 92.76 -74.80 -73.59
CA THR A 320 93.98 -74.14 -74.10
C THR A 320 95.23 -74.73 -73.47
N VAL A 321 95.24 -74.98 -72.16
CA VAL A 321 96.37 -75.63 -71.46
C VAL A 321 96.59 -77.07 -71.96
N VAL A 322 95.51 -77.82 -72.25
CA VAL A 322 95.63 -79.18 -72.82
C VAL A 322 96.23 -79.16 -74.22
N ARG A 323 95.84 -78.22 -75.10
CA ARG A 323 96.47 -78.08 -76.44
C ARG A 323 97.97 -77.75 -76.36
N GLU A 324 98.38 -76.82 -75.50
CA GLU A 324 99.79 -76.45 -75.36
C GLU A 324 100.65 -77.58 -74.76
N ALA A 325 100.09 -78.38 -73.85
CA ALA A 325 100.76 -79.56 -73.30
C ALA A 325 100.99 -80.64 -74.37
N SER A 326 99.98 -80.93 -75.20
CA SER A 326 100.08 -81.92 -76.28
C SER A 326 101.14 -81.55 -77.32
N GLY A 327 101.16 -80.31 -77.80
CA GLY A 327 102.12 -79.87 -78.83
C GLY A 327 103.59 -79.90 -78.35
N LYS A 328 103.85 -79.67 -77.05
CA LYS A 328 105.19 -79.83 -76.47
C LYS A 328 105.61 -81.30 -76.37
N ALA A 329 104.69 -82.21 -76.02
CA ALA A 329 104.99 -83.63 -75.88
C ALA A 329 105.49 -84.24 -77.21
N GLU A 330 104.79 -83.99 -78.31
CA GLU A 330 105.17 -84.50 -79.64
C GLU A 330 106.55 -84.01 -80.09
N SER A 331 106.86 -82.72 -79.86
CA SER A 331 108.19 -82.15 -80.16
C SER A 331 109.31 -82.81 -79.34
N THR A 332 109.08 -83.11 -78.05
CA THR A 332 110.09 -83.78 -77.22
C THR A 332 110.32 -85.25 -77.59
N LEU A 333 109.31 -85.94 -78.12
CA LEU A 333 109.41 -87.34 -78.51
C LEU A 333 110.26 -87.54 -79.77
N ALA A 334 110.16 -86.60 -80.73
CA ALA A 334 110.96 -86.60 -81.95
C ALA A 334 112.47 -86.43 -81.66
N GLU A 335 112.84 -85.43 -80.86
CA GLU A 335 114.25 -85.22 -80.49
C GLU A 335 114.85 -86.38 -79.69
N ALA A 336 114.07 -87.00 -78.80
CA ALA A 336 114.52 -88.15 -78.02
C ALA A 336 114.86 -89.35 -78.92
N THR A 337 114.06 -89.58 -79.96
CA THR A 337 114.26 -90.68 -80.91
C THR A 337 115.55 -90.49 -81.72
N GLN A 338 115.77 -89.29 -82.26
CA GLN A 338 116.97 -88.97 -83.06
C GLN A 338 118.29 -89.04 -82.25
N LYS A 339 118.23 -88.72 -80.95
CA LYS A 339 119.36 -88.84 -80.02
C LYS A 339 119.62 -90.31 -79.58
N ALA A 340 118.61 -91.18 -79.62
CA ALA A 340 118.77 -92.60 -79.30
C ALA A 340 119.55 -93.35 -80.40
N GLU A 341 119.21 -93.14 -81.67
CA GLU A 341 119.87 -93.83 -82.80
C GLU A 341 121.37 -93.51 -82.91
N THR A 342 121.77 -92.27 -82.60
CA THR A 342 123.18 -91.86 -82.60
C THR A 342 123.97 -92.52 -81.46
N VAL A 343 123.40 -92.61 -80.25
CA VAL A 343 124.05 -93.26 -79.10
C VAL A 343 124.22 -94.76 -79.30
N VAL A 344 123.25 -95.45 -79.92
CA VAL A 344 123.38 -96.88 -80.25
C VAL A 344 124.50 -97.10 -81.26
N ARG A 345 124.60 -96.27 -82.31
CA ARG A 345 125.66 -96.41 -83.32
C ARG A 345 127.06 -96.22 -82.74
N GLU A 346 127.26 -95.24 -81.86
CA GLU A 346 128.54 -95.03 -81.19
C GLU A 346 128.93 -96.15 -80.22
N ALA A 347 127.99 -97.00 -79.78
CA ALA A 347 128.27 -98.14 -78.91
C ALA A 347 128.85 -99.32 -79.70
N ASP A 348 128.29 -99.67 -80.87
CA ASP A 348 128.76 -100.80 -81.69
C ASP A 348 130.17 -100.58 -82.28
N GLU A 349 130.47 -99.34 -82.70
CA GLU A 349 131.80 -98.98 -83.21
C GLU A 349 132.88 -99.04 -82.10
N LYS A 350 132.51 -98.80 -80.83
CA LYS A 350 133.37 -98.98 -79.64
C LYS A 350 133.48 -100.44 -79.18
N ALA A 351 132.41 -101.23 -79.34
CA ALA A 351 132.42 -102.66 -79.00
C ALA A 351 133.33 -103.46 -79.96
N THR A 352 133.24 -103.21 -81.26
CA THR A 352 134.01 -103.94 -82.28
C THR A 352 135.50 -103.56 -82.32
N THR A 353 135.86 -102.33 -81.95
CA THR A 353 137.26 -101.93 -81.76
C THR A 353 137.90 -102.62 -80.54
N LEU A 354 137.15 -102.76 -79.43
CA LEU A 354 137.59 -103.53 -78.25
C LEU A 354 137.84 -105.02 -78.55
N VAL A 355 137.02 -105.66 -79.38
CA VAL A 355 137.24 -107.05 -79.81
C VAL A 355 138.54 -107.18 -80.62
N ARG A 356 138.81 -106.23 -81.52
CA ARG A 356 140.01 -106.25 -82.38
C ARG A 356 141.31 -106.14 -81.58
N ASP A 357 141.34 -105.28 -80.55
CA ASP A 357 142.47 -105.15 -79.63
C ASP A 357 142.66 -106.38 -78.72
N ALA A 358 141.58 -107.10 -78.40
CA ALA A 358 141.65 -108.35 -77.66
C ALA A 358 142.30 -109.49 -78.48
N GLU A 359 141.95 -109.61 -79.77
CA GLU A 359 142.54 -110.60 -80.69
C GLU A 359 144.03 -110.31 -81.00
N ALA A 360 144.40 -109.03 -81.08
CA ALA A 360 145.81 -108.62 -81.19
C ALA A 360 146.64 -108.99 -79.94
N LYS A 361 146.02 -109.04 -78.75
CA LYS A 361 146.68 -109.47 -77.50
C LYS A 361 146.77 -110.98 -77.34
N THR A 362 145.74 -111.74 -77.71
CA THR A 362 145.79 -113.21 -77.61
C THR A 362 146.77 -113.82 -78.61
N SER A 363 146.87 -113.29 -79.83
CA SER A 363 147.85 -113.72 -80.82
C SER A 363 149.32 -113.45 -80.40
N ALA A 364 149.56 -112.42 -79.59
CA ALA A 364 150.88 -112.19 -78.98
C ALA A 364 151.19 -113.21 -77.86
N LEU A 365 150.25 -113.45 -76.95
CA LEU A 365 150.44 -114.34 -75.79
C LEU A 365 150.65 -115.81 -76.17
N VAL A 366 150.01 -116.31 -77.23
CA VAL A 366 150.24 -117.69 -77.72
C VAL A 366 151.68 -117.86 -78.23
N ARG A 367 152.24 -116.84 -78.90
CA ARG A 367 153.61 -116.89 -79.41
C ARG A 367 154.66 -116.92 -78.28
N GLU A 368 154.40 -116.20 -77.18
CA GLU A 368 155.26 -116.20 -75.98
C GLU A 368 155.17 -117.52 -75.16
N ALA A 369 154.19 -118.38 -75.45
CA ALA A 369 153.97 -119.64 -74.73
C ALA A 369 154.82 -120.80 -75.27
N GLU A 370 154.91 -120.99 -76.59
CA GLU A 370 155.54 -122.18 -77.16
C GLU A 370 157.03 -122.06 -77.47
N GLU A 371 157.59 -120.84 -77.54
CA GLU A 371 159.05 -120.65 -77.46
C GLU A 371 159.60 -121.16 -76.09
N ARG A 372 158.78 -121.11 -75.03
CA ARG A 372 159.10 -121.75 -73.73
C ARG A 372 158.89 -123.28 -73.73
N SER A 373 157.94 -123.79 -74.52
CA SER A 373 157.70 -125.23 -74.68
C SER A 373 158.91 -125.94 -75.31
N ALA A 374 159.45 -125.37 -76.40
CA ALA A 374 160.64 -125.89 -77.07
C ALA A 374 161.88 -125.93 -76.15
N ALA A 375 162.03 -124.94 -75.26
CA ALA A 375 163.12 -124.91 -74.29
C ALA A 375 162.99 -125.99 -73.20
N ALA A 376 161.78 -126.22 -72.67
CA ALA A 376 161.54 -127.16 -71.58
C ALA A 376 161.79 -128.63 -71.97
N VAL A 377 161.46 -129.03 -73.20
CA VAL A 377 161.69 -130.41 -73.68
C VAL A 377 163.19 -130.69 -73.84
N ALA A 378 163.95 -129.74 -74.39
CA ALA A 378 165.41 -129.89 -74.54
C ALA A 378 166.15 -130.04 -73.19
N GLU A 379 165.64 -129.41 -72.12
CA GLU A 379 166.17 -129.56 -70.77
C GLU A 379 165.77 -130.90 -70.11
N ALA A 380 164.59 -131.45 -70.47
CA ALA A 380 164.12 -132.74 -69.98
C ALA A 380 164.95 -133.91 -70.56
N ASP A 381 165.25 -133.89 -71.86
CA ASP A 381 166.07 -134.91 -72.53
C ASP A 381 167.49 -135.01 -71.91
N GLN A 382 168.10 -133.88 -71.54
CA GLN A 382 169.38 -133.88 -70.83
C GLN A 382 169.29 -134.47 -69.42
N ARG A 383 168.21 -134.19 -68.66
CA ARG A 383 168.05 -134.74 -67.30
C ARG A 383 167.75 -136.23 -67.29
N ALA A 384 167.00 -136.75 -68.26
CA ALA A 384 166.72 -138.18 -68.38
C ALA A 384 168.01 -139.00 -68.60
N ALA A 385 168.91 -138.53 -69.49
CA ALA A 385 170.21 -139.15 -69.72
C ALA A 385 171.08 -139.19 -68.45
N ALA A 386 171.12 -138.10 -67.67
CA ALA A 386 171.90 -138.03 -66.43
C ALA A 386 171.31 -138.87 -65.27
N ALA A 387 169.98 -139.09 -65.26
CA ALA A 387 169.34 -139.93 -64.25
C ALA A 387 169.74 -141.41 -64.39
N ALA A 388 169.93 -141.89 -65.63
CA ALA A 388 170.35 -143.26 -65.93
C ALA A 388 171.73 -143.61 -65.34
N GLU A 389 172.64 -142.65 -65.20
CA GLU A 389 173.93 -142.86 -64.52
C GLU A 389 173.81 -142.79 -62.99
N LYS A 390 172.97 -141.89 -62.46
CA LYS A 390 173.01 -141.57 -61.02
C LYS A 390 172.34 -142.61 -60.11
N GLU A 391 171.30 -143.30 -60.55
CA GLU A 391 170.67 -144.34 -59.71
C GLU A 391 171.52 -145.62 -59.62
N ALA A 392 172.41 -145.86 -60.60
CA ALA A 392 173.45 -146.88 -60.52
C ALA A 392 174.48 -146.57 -59.41
N ALA A 393 174.69 -145.30 -59.07
CA ALA A 393 175.54 -144.87 -57.97
C ALA A 393 174.81 -144.76 -56.61
N LEU A 394 173.53 -144.37 -56.59
CA LEU A 394 172.79 -144.16 -55.33
C LEU A 394 172.37 -145.46 -54.63
N ARG A 395 172.30 -146.58 -55.36
CA ARG A 395 172.29 -147.96 -54.79
C ARG A 395 173.57 -148.33 -54.01
N SER A 396 174.53 -147.41 -53.88
CA SER A 396 175.77 -147.59 -53.11
C SER A 396 175.96 -146.55 -51.98
N ALA A 397 174.96 -145.72 -51.65
CA ALA A 397 175.19 -144.49 -50.87
C ALA A 397 174.42 -144.31 -49.54
N HIS A 398 173.08 -144.36 -49.52
CA HIS A 398 172.31 -143.92 -48.32
C HIS A 398 172.05 -145.01 -47.26
N ASP A 399 172.84 -146.08 -47.24
CA ASP A 399 172.95 -146.98 -46.08
C ASP A 399 173.76 -146.32 -44.93
N ASN A 400 173.60 -145.00 -44.67
CA ASN A 400 174.67 -144.20 -44.02
C ASN A 400 174.30 -142.92 -43.18
N LEU A 401 173.09 -142.29 -43.20
CA LEU A 401 172.88 -140.97 -42.52
C LEU A 401 171.43 -140.55 -42.12
N ALA A 402 171.28 -139.47 -41.31
CA ALA A 402 170.06 -138.67 -41.05
C ALA A 402 170.38 -137.25 -40.47
N THR A 403 169.46 -136.25 -40.55
CA THR A 403 169.69 -134.82 -40.16
C THR A 403 168.42 -134.05 -39.69
N GLN A 404 168.54 -132.90 -38.99
CA GLN A 404 167.43 -132.06 -38.43
C GLN A 404 167.72 -130.52 -38.45
N PHE A 405 166.75 -129.64 -38.14
CA PHE A 405 166.86 -128.15 -38.14
C PHE A 405 165.80 -127.41 -37.26
N HIS A 406 165.97 -126.09 -36.98
CA HIS A 406 165.04 -125.22 -36.20
C HIS A 406 165.27 -123.68 -36.41
N ALA A 407 164.26 -122.81 -36.14
CA ALA A 407 164.36 -121.32 -36.04
C ALA A 407 163.15 -120.66 -35.30
N ALA A 408 163.24 -119.38 -34.86
CA ALA A 408 162.16 -118.56 -34.23
C ALA A 408 162.43 -117.02 -34.23
N GLN A 409 161.42 -116.17 -33.92
CA GLN A 409 161.47 -114.67 -33.91
C GLN A 409 160.47 -114.02 -32.89
N ALA A 410 160.58 -112.70 -32.60
CA ALA A 410 159.67 -111.91 -31.72
C ALA A 410 159.71 -110.36 -31.93
N ALA A 411 158.70 -109.59 -31.46
CA ALA A 411 158.63 -108.10 -31.45
C ALA A 411 157.55 -107.53 -30.47
N VAL A 412 157.68 -106.26 -30.00
CA VAL A 412 156.76 -105.57 -29.01
C VAL A 412 156.79 -104.01 -29.07
N GLU A 413 155.86 -103.34 -28.34
CA GLU A 413 155.91 -101.94 -27.79
C GLU A 413 155.78 -100.71 -28.75
N ALA A 414 155.41 -99.45 -28.36
CA ALA A 414 154.88 -98.81 -27.12
C ALA A 414 154.14 -97.46 -27.45
N ALA A 415 153.56 -96.72 -26.47
CA ALA A 415 152.82 -95.45 -26.68
C ALA A 415 152.76 -94.48 -25.44
N MET A 416 152.32 -93.21 -25.62
CA MET A 416 152.22 -92.14 -24.56
C MET A 416 151.20 -91.02 -24.91
N SER A 417 150.72 -90.22 -23.93
CA SER A 417 149.85 -89.01 -24.11
C SER A 417 149.97 -87.96 -22.96
N VAL A 418 149.38 -86.75 -23.09
CA VAL A 418 149.47 -85.63 -22.08
C VAL A 418 148.35 -84.55 -22.20
N LEU A 419 148.04 -83.82 -21.11
CA LEU A 419 147.19 -82.60 -20.97
C LEU A 419 147.75 -81.73 -19.79
N LYS A 420 147.25 -80.55 -19.31
CA LYS A 420 145.99 -79.77 -19.43
C LYS A 420 146.24 -78.26 -19.17
N PRO A 421 145.61 -77.31 -19.90
CA PRO A 421 145.42 -75.89 -19.50
C PRO A 421 143.96 -75.58 -19.09
N LEU A 422 143.60 -74.49 -18.39
CA LEU A 422 144.41 -73.42 -17.78
C LEU A 422 144.45 -73.64 -16.24
N ASP A 423 143.97 -72.87 -15.25
CA ASP A 423 142.99 -71.76 -15.10
C ASP A 423 143.41 -70.93 -13.84
N SER A 424 142.85 -69.76 -13.45
CA SER A 424 141.70 -68.92 -13.88
C SER A 424 141.97 -67.43 -13.53
N GLU A 425 140.95 -66.55 -13.50
CA GLU A 425 141.05 -65.10 -13.20
C GLU A 425 139.94 -64.56 -12.26
N GLY A 426 140.05 -63.28 -11.81
CA GLY A 426 139.18 -62.62 -10.80
C GLY A 426 138.45 -61.33 -11.24
N SER A 427 137.94 -60.54 -10.28
CA SER A 427 137.22 -59.26 -10.50
C SER A 427 137.10 -58.37 -9.23
N ASN A 428 136.60 -57.13 -9.36
CA ASN A 428 136.43 -56.07 -8.34
C ASN A 428 135.32 -55.08 -8.82
N GLY A 429 134.55 -54.32 -8.02
CA GLY A 429 134.48 -54.08 -6.56
C GLY A 429 133.59 -52.84 -6.29
N ALA A 430 133.91 -52.01 -5.28
CA ALA A 430 133.32 -50.70 -4.93
C ALA A 430 131.87 -50.66 -4.39
N ASP A 431 131.38 -49.66 -3.63
CA ASP A 431 131.99 -48.66 -2.70
C ASP A 431 130.86 -48.09 -1.77
N ASP A 432 131.20 -47.35 -0.69
CA ASP A 432 130.35 -47.03 0.49
C ASP A 432 130.96 -45.82 1.27
N SER A 433 130.30 -44.80 1.87
CA SER A 433 128.91 -44.25 1.95
C SER A 433 129.02 -42.76 2.42
N ASP A 434 128.03 -41.84 2.41
CA ASP A 434 126.60 -41.90 2.03
C ASP A 434 126.26 -40.76 1.01
N ASP A 435 126.00 -39.47 1.29
CA ASP A 435 125.50 -38.66 2.45
C ASP A 435 125.04 -37.27 1.88
N PHE A 436 124.26 -36.36 2.48
CA PHE A 436 123.20 -36.32 3.51
C PHE A 436 122.75 -34.82 3.62
N ASP A 437 121.51 -34.34 3.81
CA ASP A 437 120.10 -34.79 3.64
C ASP A 437 119.23 -33.52 3.85
N GLY A 438 118.14 -33.20 3.15
CA GLY A 438 117.47 -33.76 1.96
C GLY A 438 116.02 -33.22 1.87
N ALA A 439 115.32 -33.20 0.73
CA ALA A 439 115.71 -33.32 -0.67
C ALA A 439 114.61 -32.70 -1.58
N ASP A 440 114.97 -31.97 -2.63
CA ASP A 440 114.11 -31.32 -3.65
C ASP A 440 114.95 -30.99 -4.93
N ASP A 441 114.29 -30.64 -6.04
CA ASP A 441 114.68 -29.98 -7.32
C ASP A 441 116.12 -30.00 -7.97
N SER A 442 116.48 -28.97 -8.80
CA SER A 442 117.43 -28.99 -9.97
C SER A 442 118.01 -27.59 -10.42
N ASP A 443 118.93 -27.46 -11.44
CA ASP A 443 119.42 -26.15 -12.03
C ASP A 443 120.14 -26.18 -13.46
N ASP A 444 120.42 -24.98 -14.07
CA ASP A 444 120.99 -24.59 -15.43
C ASP A 444 122.55 -24.37 -15.46
N GLY A 445 123.33 -23.74 -16.39
CA GLY A 445 123.20 -22.88 -17.61
C GLY A 445 124.53 -22.76 -18.43
N GLU A 446 124.97 -21.70 -19.14
CA GLU A 446 124.52 -20.30 -19.38
C GLU A 446 125.34 -19.60 -20.55
N LYS A 447 125.01 -18.33 -20.92
CA LYS A 447 125.87 -17.24 -21.50
C LYS A 447 126.27 -17.10 -23.02
N THR A 448 125.48 -16.27 -23.75
CA THR A 448 125.89 -15.24 -24.78
C THR A 448 126.51 -15.64 -26.16
N GLN A 449 126.31 -14.91 -27.28
CA GLN A 449 125.55 -13.66 -27.57
C GLN A 449 125.12 -13.54 -29.07
N GLN A 450 124.06 -12.76 -29.32
CA GLN A 450 123.69 -12.04 -30.57
C GLN A 450 123.52 -12.79 -31.92
N LEU A 451 122.25 -12.81 -32.40
CA LEU A 451 121.72 -12.25 -33.68
C LEU A 451 122.44 -12.50 -35.04
N PRO A 452 121.70 -12.46 -36.19
CA PRO A 452 120.32 -12.87 -36.47
C PRO A 452 120.19 -13.61 -37.85
N LYS A 453 118.96 -13.77 -38.36
CA LYS A 453 118.69 -13.93 -39.81
C LYS A 453 119.00 -12.60 -40.56
N PRO A 454 119.27 -12.58 -41.89
CA PRO A 454 119.41 -13.69 -42.85
C PRO A 454 120.80 -13.66 -43.56
N ARG A 455 121.09 -14.47 -44.57
CA ARG A 455 120.56 -14.34 -45.94
C ARG A 455 120.29 -15.69 -46.61
#